data_AF-A0A954TZB0-F1
#
_entry.id   AF-A0A954TZB0-F1
#
_cell.length_a   1.000
_cell.length_b   1.000
_cell.length_c   1.000
_cell.angle_alpha   90.00
_cell.angle_beta   90.00
_cell.angle_gamma   90.00
#
_symmetry.space_group_name_H-M   'P 1'
#
loop_
_entity.id
_entity.type
_entity.pdbx_description
1 polymer ?
#
loop_
_entity_poly.entity_id
_entity_poly.type
_entity_poly.pdbx_seq_one_letter_code
_entity_poly.pdbx_strand_id
1 'polypeptide(L)'
;VWRYLCMVPTDGVAKARSTILPVRNDRRVPMMQVLELYRGNLKPNEVLAACGRDDPDEEILSGRLFYAHLYLGLYHEVAGELSLARKYISLAADKKLAKNPNVNSYMWDVARIHAELMEESE
;
A
#
# COMPACT_ATOMS: atom_id res chain seq x y z
N VAL A 1 7.34 -0.98 6.84
CA VAL A 1 5.88 -1.10 6.58
C VAL A 1 5.33 -2.45 7.03
N TRP A 2 5.88 -3.59 6.58
CA TRP A 2 5.42 -4.93 6.99
C TRP A 2 5.35 -5.18 8.50
N ARG A 3 6.38 -4.76 9.27
CA ARG A 3 6.35 -4.86 10.73
C ARG A 3 5.11 -4.18 11.34
N TYR A 4 4.74 -3.00 10.84
CA TYR A 4 3.53 -2.30 11.30
C TYR A 4 2.28 -3.15 11.01
N LEU A 5 2.16 -3.69 9.80
CA LEU A 5 1.03 -4.53 9.41
C LEU A 5 0.89 -5.76 10.31
N CYS A 6 1.99 -6.44 10.65
CA CYS A 6 1.95 -7.58 11.57
C CYS A 6 1.62 -7.20 13.01
N MET A 7 2.03 -6.00 13.45
CA MET A 7 1.85 -5.55 14.83
C MET A 7 0.47 -4.96 15.09
N VAL A 8 -0.19 -4.33 14.12
CA VAL A 8 -1.49 -3.68 14.38
C VAL A 8 -2.53 -4.66 14.93
N PRO A 9 -2.71 -5.88 14.38
CA PRO A 9 -3.69 -6.84 14.91
C PRO A 9 -3.39 -7.32 16.34
N THR A 10 -2.11 -7.38 16.74
CA THR A 10 -1.69 -7.94 18.03
C THR A 10 -1.45 -6.89 19.12
N ASP A 11 -0.86 -5.77 18.73
CA ASP A 11 -0.32 -4.73 19.61
C ASP A 11 -1.04 -3.39 19.47
N GLY A 12 -1.87 -3.24 18.44
CA GLY A 12 -2.58 -2.00 18.12
C GLY A 12 -1.73 -0.94 17.42
N VAL A 13 -2.41 0.06 16.86
CA VAL A 13 -1.83 1.12 16.02
C VAL A 13 -0.76 1.93 16.76
N ALA A 14 -1.02 2.33 18.01
CA ALA A 14 -0.10 3.18 18.76
C ALA A 14 1.28 2.51 18.98
N LYS A 15 1.29 1.24 19.41
CA LYS A 15 2.51 0.48 19.61
C LYS A 15 3.20 0.18 18.28
N ALA A 16 2.45 -0.23 17.26
CA ALA A 16 3.00 -0.45 15.92
C ALA A 16 3.74 0.79 15.38
N ARG A 17 3.15 2.00 15.51
CA ARG A 17 3.77 3.27 15.10
C ARG A 17 5.09 3.56 15.81
N SER A 18 5.15 3.34 17.12
CA SER A 18 6.35 3.62 17.92
C SER A 18 7.58 2.80 17.51
N THR A 19 7.38 1.68 16.81
CA THR A 19 8.45 0.75 16.41
C THR A 19 8.89 0.90 14.96
N ILE A 20 8.32 1.86 14.22
CA ILE A 20 8.68 2.12 12.82
C ILE A 20 10.13 2.59 12.76
N LEU A 21 10.95 1.89 11.98
CA LEU A 21 12.36 2.23 11.80
C LEU A 21 12.52 3.63 11.15
N PRO A 22 13.57 4.38 11.52
CA PRO A 22 13.87 5.69 10.95
C PRO A 22 14.51 5.54 9.56
N VAL A 23 13.78 4.98 8.60
CA VAL A 23 14.21 4.92 7.19
C VAL A 23 14.30 6.34 6.64
N ARG A 24 15.38 6.60 5.91
CA ARG A 24 15.67 7.88 5.24
C ARG A 24 16.01 7.60 3.78
N ASN A 25 15.62 8.51 2.89
CA ASN A 25 16.03 8.54 1.48
C ASN A 25 15.65 7.30 0.65
N ASP A 26 14.48 6.69 0.89
CA ASP A 26 13.96 5.68 -0.06
C ASP A 26 13.61 6.37 -1.38
N ARG A 27 14.30 5.99 -2.46
CA ARG A 27 14.15 6.59 -3.79
C ARG A 27 12.92 6.10 -4.53
N ARG A 28 12.27 5.04 -4.05
CA ARG A 28 11.08 4.46 -4.68
C ARG A 28 9.87 5.31 -4.35
N VAL A 29 9.21 5.85 -5.37
CA VAL A 29 7.93 6.57 -5.20
C VAL A 29 6.79 5.54 -5.17
N PRO A 30 5.85 5.59 -4.21
CA PRO A 30 5.64 6.57 -3.14
C PRO A 30 6.08 6.08 -1.73
N MET A 31 7.16 5.29 -1.62
CA MET A 31 7.45 4.53 -0.39
C MET A 31 7.70 5.41 0.84
N MET A 32 8.31 6.57 0.68
CA MET A 32 8.48 7.53 1.78
C MET A 32 7.13 8.04 2.29
N GLN A 33 6.16 8.29 1.41
CA GLN A 33 4.82 8.74 1.79
C GLN A 33 4.02 7.63 2.46
N VAL A 34 4.15 6.38 1.99
CA VAL A 34 3.58 5.21 2.68
C VAL A 34 4.14 5.09 4.10
N LEU A 35 5.44 5.32 4.27
CA LEU A 35 6.07 5.28 5.60
C LEU A 35 5.51 6.36 6.52
N GLU A 36 5.35 7.60 6.03
CA GLU A 36 4.78 8.71 6.80
C GLU A 36 3.29 8.50 7.13
N LEU A 37 2.51 7.92 6.21
CA LEU A 37 1.14 7.47 6.49
C LEU A 37 1.14 6.48 7.66
N TYR A 38 2.03 5.48 7.63
CA TYR A 38 2.08 4.46 8.67
C TYR A 38 2.54 5.04 10.01
N ARG A 39 3.36 6.09 10.00
CA ARG A 39 3.70 6.90 11.19
C ARG A 39 2.54 7.75 11.71
N GLY A 40 1.51 7.97 10.89
CA GLY A 40 0.36 8.82 11.21
C GLY A 40 0.56 10.30 10.85
N ASN A 41 1.60 10.62 10.07
CA ASN A 41 1.97 11.99 9.69
C ASN A 41 1.40 12.43 8.33
N LEU A 42 0.83 11.50 7.57
CA LEU A 42 0.35 11.74 6.21
C LEU A 42 -1.04 11.11 6.01
N LYS A 43 -1.85 11.68 5.12
CA LYS A 43 -3.16 11.13 4.74
C LYS A 43 -3.08 10.25 3.49
N PRO A 44 -4.01 9.30 3.29
CA PRO A 44 -4.07 8.47 2.08
C PRO A 44 -4.00 9.24 0.75
N ASN A 45 -4.74 10.35 0.64
CA ASN A 45 -4.77 11.17 -0.58
C ASN A 45 -3.41 11.78 -0.91
N GLU A 46 -2.58 12.06 0.09
CA GLU A 46 -1.24 12.61 -0.11
C GLU A 46 -0.26 11.55 -0.61
N VAL A 47 -0.48 10.27 -0.27
CA VAL A 47 0.26 9.13 -0.85
C VAL A 47 -0.05 9.02 -2.36
N LEU A 48 -1.33 9.11 -2.72
CA LEU A 48 -1.76 9.05 -4.12
C LEU A 48 -1.23 10.24 -4.92
N ALA A 49 -1.30 11.44 -4.37
CA ALA A 49 -0.75 12.65 -5.01
C ALA A 49 0.76 12.55 -5.25
N ALA A 50 1.50 11.87 -4.38
CA ALA A 50 2.94 11.67 -4.57
C ALA A 50 3.28 10.78 -5.77
N CYS A 51 2.36 9.90 -6.21
CA CYS A 51 2.60 9.04 -7.37
C CYS A 51 2.74 9.83 -8.68
N GLY A 52 1.97 10.91 -8.81
CA GLY A 52 1.97 11.80 -9.98
C GLY A 52 3.04 12.90 -9.96
N ARG A 53 3.94 12.92 -8.95
CA ARG A 53 5.04 13.90 -8.94
C ARG A 53 5.97 13.68 -10.11
N ASP A 54 6.44 14.78 -10.67
CA ASP A 54 7.39 14.84 -11.78
C ASP A 54 6.83 14.33 -13.12
N ASP A 55 5.50 14.30 -13.26
CA ASP A 55 4.77 13.94 -14.48
C ASP A 55 5.30 12.65 -15.16
N PRO A 56 5.26 11.51 -14.45
CA PRO A 56 5.83 10.27 -14.98
C PRO A 56 4.99 9.71 -16.12
N ASP A 57 5.65 9.01 -17.05
CA ASP A 57 4.96 8.22 -18.08
C ASP A 57 3.94 7.25 -17.46
N GLU A 58 2.89 6.91 -18.22
CA GLU A 58 1.77 6.10 -17.75
C GLU A 58 2.20 4.73 -17.17
N GLU A 59 3.25 4.12 -17.75
CA GLU A 59 3.80 2.86 -17.25
C GLU A 59 4.43 3.00 -15.86
N ILE A 60 5.17 4.08 -15.63
CA ILE A 60 5.78 4.39 -14.34
C ILE A 60 4.70 4.78 -13.34
N LEU A 61 3.73 5.61 -13.76
CA LEU A 61 2.62 6.05 -12.92
C LEU A 61 1.81 4.86 -12.41
N SER A 62 1.46 3.93 -13.29
CA SER A 62 0.70 2.73 -12.91
C SER A 62 1.47 1.82 -11.95
N GLY A 63 2.79 1.71 -12.09
CA GLY A 63 3.65 1.03 -11.10
C GLY A 63 3.67 1.73 -9.74
N ARG A 64 3.77 3.07 -9.72
CA ARG A 64 3.70 3.87 -8.47
C ARG A 64 2.34 3.72 -7.79
N LEU A 65 1.26 3.82 -8.56
CA LEU A 65 -0.12 3.66 -8.09
C LEU A 65 -0.38 2.25 -7.58
N PHE A 66 0.18 1.21 -8.21
CA PHE A 66 0.11 -0.15 -7.71
C PHE A 66 0.62 -0.23 -6.26
N TYR A 67 1.82 0.27 -5.98
CA TYR A 67 2.37 0.24 -4.63
C TYR A 67 1.58 1.13 -3.66
N ALA A 68 1.10 2.29 -4.11
CA ALA A 68 0.23 3.14 -3.30
C ALA A 68 -1.04 2.39 -2.88
N HIS A 69 -1.76 1.81 -3.84
CA HIS A 69 -2.98 1.07 -3.61
C HIS A 69 -2.74 -0.16 -2.73
N LEU A 70 -1.69 -0.94 -3.00
CA LEU A 70 -1.37 -2.11 -2.18
C LEU A 70 -1.18 -1.73 -0.71
N TYR A 71 -0.33 -0.74 -0.41
CA TYR A 71 -0.06 -0.38 0.98
C TYR A 71 -1.19 0.40 1.64
N LEU A 72 -2.03 1.11 0.89
CA LEU A 72 -3.28 1.69 1.41
C LEU A 72 -4.28 0.60 1.77
N GLY A 73 -4.44 -0.40 0.89
CA GLY A 73 -5.29 -1.54 1.13
C GLY A 73 -4.93 -2.26 2.42
N LEU A 74 -3.66 -2.66 2.55
CA LEU A 74 -3.13 -3.33 3.74
C LEU A 74 -3.24 -2.45 5.00
N TYR A 75 -3.04 -1.14 4.87
CA TYR A 75 -3.18 -0.21 5.99
C TYR A 75 -4.62 -0.17 6.53
N HIS A 76 -5.60 -0.09 5.64
CA HIS A 76 -7.01 -0.10 5.99
C HIS A 76 -7.47 -1.47 6.48
N GLU A 77 -6.92 -2.55 5.92
CA GLU A 77 -7.21 -3.92 6.31
C GLU A 77 -6.87 -4.16 7.79
N VAL A 78 -5.64 -3.84 8.20
CA VAL A 78 -5.23 -4.00 9.61
C VAL A 78 -5.93 -3.03 10.55
N ALA A 79 -6.46 -1.92 10.03
CA ALA A 79 -7.28 -0.97 10.80
C ALA A 79 -8.75 -1.39 10.93
N GLY A 80 -9.17 -2.48 10.27
CA GLY A 80 -10.57 -2.95 10.26
C GLY A 80 -11.49 -2.15 9.32
N GLU A 81 -10.95 -1.26 8.50
CA GLU A 81 -11.70 -0.45 7.53
C GLU A 81 -11.89 -1.23 6.20
N LEU A 82 -12.62 -2.34 6.28
CA LEU A 82 -12.69 -3.36 5.22
C LEU A 82 -13.20 -2.83 3.87
N SER A 83 -14.09 -1.84 3.86
CA SER A 83 -14.60 -1.24 2.61
C SER A 83 -13.50 -0.48 1.85
N LEU A 84 -12.66 0.26 2.57
CA LEU A 84 -11.51 0.96 2.01
C LEU A 84 -10.40 -0.02 1.63
N ALA A 85 -10.18 -1.03 2.47
CA ALA A 85 -9.24 -2.11 2.19
C ALA A 85 -9.57 -2.78 0.85
N ARG A 86 -10.83 -3.25 0.68
CA ARG A 86 -11.31 -3.86 -0.56
C ARG A 86 -11.11 -2.95 -1.75
N LYS A 87 -11.53 -1.68 -1.66
CA LYS A 87 -11.37 -0.70 -2.75
C LYS A 87 -9.92 -0.63 -3.24
N TYR A 88 -8.96 -0.46 -2.34
CA TYR A 88 -7.57 -0.28 -2.74
C TYR A 88 -6.89 -1.60 -3.14
N ILE A 89 -7.19 -2.70 -2.46
CA ILE A 89 -6.67 -4.02 -2.83
C ILE A 89 -7.16 -4.43 -4.22
N SER A 90 -8.45 -4.24 -4.55
CA SER A 90 -8.97 -4.54 -5.90
C SER A 90 -8.30 -3.70 -6.99
N LEU A 91 -7.97 -2.43 -6.70
CA LEU A 91 -7.21 -1.59 -7.64
C LEU A 91 -5.77 -2.08 -7.83
N ALA A 92 -5.14 -2.59 -6.77
CA ALA A 92 -3.78 -3.16 -6.84
C ALA A 92 -3.76 -4.53 -7.53
N ALA A 93 -4.83 -5.33 -7.39
CA ALA A 93 -4.97 -6.67 -7.96
C ALA A 93 -5.39 -6.67 -9.45
N ASP A 94 -5.46 -5.50 -10.12
CA ASP A 94 -5.82 -5.44 -11.53
C ASP A 94 -4.85 -6.30 -12.38
N LYS A 95 -5.41 -7.21 -13.18
CA LYS A 95 -4.67 -8.12 -14.06
C LYS A 95 -3.82 -7.39 -15.10
N LYS A 96 -4.14 -6.14 -15.44
CA LYS A 96 -3.34 -5.30 -16.33
C LYS A 96 -1.97 -4.97 -15.71
N LEU A 97 -1.92 -4.81 -14.38
CA LEU A 97 -0.70 -4.46 -13.66
C LEU A 97 0.30 -5.62 -13.58
N ALA A 98 -0.16 -6.87 -13.72
CA ALA A 98 0.70 -8.06 -13.72
C ALA A 98 1.74 -8.05 -14.86
N LYS A 99 1.48 -7.31 -15.94
CA LYS A 99 2.39 -7.19 -17.10
C LYS A 99 3.28 -5.95 -17.04
N ASN A 100 3.10 -5.08 -16.03
CA ASN A 100 3.87 -3.85 -15.93
C ASN A 100 5.29 -4.16 -15.39
N PRO A 101 6.37 -3.73 -16.07
CA PRO A 101 7.75 -4.00 -15.62
C PRO A 101 8.13 -3.31 -14.30
N ASN A 102 7.39 -2.25 -13.91
CA ASN A 102 7.57 -1.54 -12.64
C ASN A 102 6.84 -2.21 -11.47
N VAL A 103 6.11 -3.30 -11.73
CA VAL A 103 5.40 -4.09 -10.72
C VAL A 103 6.12 -5.42 -10.53
N ASN A 104 6.51 -5.70 -9.29
CA ASN A 104 7.07 -7.00 -8.95
C ASN A 104 5.97 -8.07 -8.93
N SER A 105 6.19 -9.20 -9.61
CA SER A 105 5.21 -10.29 -9.73
C SER A 105 4.74 -10.84 -8.39
N TYR A 106 5.67 -11.08 -7.46
CA TYR A 106 5.33 -11.54 -6.11
C TYR A 106 4.46 -10.52 -5.36
N MET A 107 4.78 -9.23 -5.48
CA MET A 107 3.97 -8.18 -4.84
C MET A 107 2.56 -8.10 -5.43
N TRP A 108 2.42 -8.35 -6.74
CA TRP A 108 1.11 -8.43 -7.37
C TRP A 108 0.32 -9.64 -6.90
N ASP A 109 0.96 -10.80 -6.72
CA ASP A 109 0.33 -11.98 -6.13
C ASP A 109 -0.18 -11.73 -4.70
N VAL A 110 0.56 -10.95 -3.89
CA VAL A 110 0.05 -10.52 -2.57
C VAL A 110 -1.24 -9.74 -2.72
N ALA A 111 -1.30 -8.73 -3.61
CA ALA A 111 -2.52 -7.97 -3.85
C ALA A 111 -3.68 -8.89 -4.29
N ARG A 112 -3.42 -9.82 -5.22
CA ARG A 112 -4.40 -10.78 -5.72
C ARG A 112 -4.95 -11.67 -4.62
N ILE A 113 -4.08 -12.27 -3.80
CA ILE A 113 -4.50 -13.18 -2.72
C ILE A 113 -5.33 -12.43 -1.68
N HIS A 114 -4.93 -11.21 -1.30
CA HIS A 114 -5.75 -10.39 -0.40
C HIS A 114 -7.12 -10.06 -1.01
N ALA A 115 -7.20 -9.81 -2.31
CA ALA A 115 -8.49 -9.58 -3.00
C ALA A 115 -9.38 -10.84 -2.95
N GLU A 116 -8.81 -12.01 -3.29
CA GLU A 116 -9.52 -13.30 -3.29
C GLU A 116 -10.05 -13.64 -1.88
N LEU A 117 -9.24 -13.47 -0.84
CA LEU A 117 -9.66 -13.70 0.55
C LEU A 117 -10.80 -12.76 1.00
N MET A 118 -10.79 -11.51 0.53
CA MET A 118 -11.86 -10.55 0.83
C MET A 118 -13.17 -10.90 0.10
N GLU A 119 -13.10 -11.51 -1.08
CA GLU A 119 -14.27 -12.01 -1.81
C GLU A 119 -14.88 -13.26 -1.15
N GLU A 120 -14.05 -14.16 -0.62
CA GLU A 120 -14.50 -15.37 0.10
C GLU A 120 -15.12 -15.09 1.47
N SER A 121 -14.80 -13.94 2.08
CA SER A 121 -15.27 -13.55 3.42
C SER A 121 -16.64 -12.83 3.40
N GLU A 122 -17.32 -12.76 2.25
CA GLU A 122 -18.70 -12.26 2.07
C GLU A 122 -19.75 -13.37 2.17
#